data_AF-C6C1F8-F1
#
_entry.id   AF-C6C1F8-F1
#
_cell.length_a   1.000
_cell.length_b   1.000
_cell.length_c   1.000
_cell.angle_alpha   90.00
_cell.angle_beta   90.00
_cell.angle_gamma   90.00
#
_symmetry.space_group_name_H-M   'P 1'
#
loop_
_entity.id
_entity.type
_entity.pdbx_description
1 polymer ?
#
loop_
_entity_poly.entity_id
_entity_poly.type
_entity_poly.pdbx_seq_one_letter_code
_entity_poly.pdbx_strand_id
1 'polypeptide(L)'
;MYGLYFSGFVGRSVLAVVFVMSLLVLMPESSSAGMLVAEGKRNHYIANQEEGIIYIMYGDGEWVRFADGFGRISGLCTAPDNSVYVLSESQLRLFRVAVNGKVQMVRKLESSPQAIFVDRDGEVKFVQRNGVVTGIN
;
A
#
# COMPACT_ATOMS: atom_id res chain seq x y z
N MET A 1 -39.60 12.81 61.91
CA MET A 1 -39.93 14.06 61.18
C MET A 1 -38.83 14.26 60.13
N TYR A 2 -39.22 14.22 58.86
CA TYR A 2 -38.56 14.59 57.57
C TYR A 2 -37.08 15.03 57.59
N GLY A 3 -36.20 14.68 56.65
CA GLY A 3 -36.33 14.01 55.35
C GLY A 3 -34.96 14.05 54.65
N LEU A 4 -34.62 12.99 53.93
CA LEU A 4 -33.46 12.90 53.04
C LEU A 4 -33.72 13.77 51.80
N TYR A 5 -32.79 14.68 51.47
CA TYR A 5 -32.67 15.21 50.11
C TYR A 5 -31.21 15.14 49.67
N PHE A 6 -30.93 14.09 48.89
CA PHE A 6 -29.78 14.03 47.99
C PHE A 6 -30.02 15.01 46.84
N SER A 7 -29.10 15.96 46.65
CA SER A 7 -28.89 16.63 45.36
C SER A 7 -27.40 16.46 45.05
N GLY A 8 -26.92 15.73 44.04
CA GLY A 8 -27.56 15.34 42.80
C GLY A 8 -27.16 16.24 41.64
N PHE A 9 -25.87 16.65 41.49
CA PHE A 9 -25.44 17.38 40.29
C PHE A 9 -23.90 17.40 40.05
N VAL A 10 -23.22 16.26 39.97
CA VAL A 10 -21.82 16.23 39.48
C VAL A 10 -21.49 15.06 38.54
N GLY A 11 -22.29 13.98 38.54
CA GLY A 11 -21.87 12.72 37.89
C GLY A 11 -21.99 12.64 36.36
N ARG A 12 -22.88 13.41 35.72
CA ARG A 12 -23.21 13.15 34.30
C ARG A 12 -22.28 13.83 33.30
N SER A 13 -21.76 15.02 33.64
CA SER A 13 -20.95 15.81 32.70
C SER A 13 -19.51 15.31 32.57
N VAL A 14 -18.89 14.85 33.66
CA VAL A 14 -17.51 14.32 33.62
C VAL A 14 -17.45 12.98 32.89
N LEU A 15 -18.44 12.10 33.14
CA LEU A 15 -18.56 10.83 32.43
C LEU A 15 -18.81 11.04 30.94
N ALA A 16 -19.64 12.01 30.55
CA ALA A 16 -19.87 12.35 29.15
C ALA A 16 -18.58 12.86 28.46
N VAL A 17 -17.79 13.70 29.12
CA VAL A 17 -16.52 14.21 28.56
C VAL A 17 -15.48 13.10 28.41
N VAL A 18 -15.37 12.20 29.39
CA VAL A 18 -14.46 11.04 29.31
C VAL A 18 -14.91 10.07 28.20
N PHE A 19 -16.22 9.87 28.02
CA PHE A 19 -16.76 8.98 26.99
C PHE A 19 -16.57 9.55 25.58
N VAL A 20 -16.74 10.87 25.40
CA VAL A 20 -16.46 11.54 24.11
C VAL A 20 -14.97 11.54 23.78
N MET A 21 -14.10 11.74 24.78
CA MET A 21 -12.65 11.65 24.59
C MET A 21 -12.18 10.22 24.24
N SER A 22 -12.76 9.18 24.86
CA SER A 22 -12.37 7.80 24.52
C SER A 22 -12.91 7.33 23.16
N LEU A 23 -14.06 7.85 22.72
CA LEU A 23 -14.60 7.64 21.37
C LEU A 23 -13.75 8.33 20.28
N LEU A 24 -13.10 9.45 20.59
CA LEU A 24 -12.23 10.16 19.65
C LEU A 24 -10.92 9.42 19.36
N VAL A 25 -10.45 8.56 20.28
CA VAL A 25 -9.26 7.71 20.11
C VAL A 25 -9.56 6.45 19.27
N LEU A 26 -10.83 6.17 18.98
CA LEU A 26 -11.28 5.05 18.14
C LEU A 26 -11.57 5.44 16.69
N MET A 27 -11.17 6.64 16.26
CA MET A 27 -11.16 6.95 14.83
C MET A 27 -10.19 5.95 14.17
N PRO A 28 -10.65 5.06 13.26
CA PRO A 28 -9.72 4.25 12.50
C PRO A 28 -8.79 5.23 11.79
N GLU A 29 -7.47 5.06 11.96
CA GLU A 29 -6.52 5.79 11.13
C GLU A 29 -6.97 5.61 9.68
N SER A 30 -7.15 6.72 8.98
CA SER A 30 -7.57 6.70 7.59
C SER A 30 -6.44 6.05 6.81
N SER A 31 -6.47 4.73 6.71
CA SER A 31 -5.51 3.97 5.93
C SER A 31 -5.74 4.38 4.49
N SER A 32 -4.83 5.19 3.95
CA SER A 32 -4.80 5.50 2.53
C SER A 32 -4.24 4.31 1.73
N ALA A 33 -4.42 3.07 2.21
CA ALA A 33 -3.96 1.87 1.53
C ALA A 33 -4.72 1.74 0.20
N GLY A 34 -4.10 2.26 -0.84
CA GLY A 34 -4.51 2.01 -2.20
C GLY A 34 -4.08 0.61 -2.63
N MET A 35 -4.72 0.13 -3.68
CA MET A 35 -4.33 -1.07 -4.40
C MET A 35 -3.80 -0.64 -5.76
N LEU A 36 -2.63 -1.14 -6.14
CA LEU A 36 -2.12 -1.00 -7.51
C LEU A 36 -2.45 -2.27 -8.27
N VAL A 37 -2.84 -2.11 -9.54
CA VAL A 37 -3.18 -3.23 -10.41
C VAL A 37 -2.30 -3.19 -11.64
N ALA A 38 -1.65 -4.32 -11.95
CA ALA A 38 -0.93 -4.52 -13.19
C ALA A 38 -1.52 -5.72 -13.94
N GLU A 39 -1.73 -5.56 -15.24
CA GLU A 39 -2.28 -6.61 -16.09
C GLU A 39 -1.19 -7.62 -16.47
N GLY A 40 -1.45 -8.89 -16.17
CA GLY A 40 -0.73 -10.03 -16.70
C GLY A 40 -1.51 -10.68 -17.85
N LYS A 41 -0.88 -11.62 -18.56
CA LYS A 41 -1.50 -12.26 -19.74
C LYS A 41 -2.79 -13.02 -19.44
N ARG A 42 -2.94 -13.56 -18.24
CA ARG A 42 -4.07 -14.43 -17.84
C ARG A 42 -4.61 -14.13 -16.45
N ASN A 43 -4.06 -13.11 -15.80
CA ASN A 43 -4.24 -12.81 -14.40
C ASN A 43 -3.94 -11.32 -14.16
N HIS A 44 -4.32 -10.82 -12.99
CA HIS A 44 -3.95 -9.48 -12.54
C HIS A 44 -3.04 -9.58 -11.33
N TYR A 45 -1.99 -8.78 -11.32
CA TYR A 45 -1.16 -8.59 -10.15
C TYR A 45 -1.72 -7.42 -9.36
N ILE A 46 -1.96 -7.65 -8.07
CA ILE A 46 -2.56 -6.65 -7.19
C ILE A 46 -1.62 -6.42 -6.03
N ALA A 47 -1.11 -5.20 -5.90
CA ALA A 47 -0.23 -4.82 -4.80
C ALA A 47 -1.02 -4.05 -3.75
N ASN A 48 -0.99 -4.56 -2.53
CA ASN A 48 -1.42 -3.80 -1.36
C ASN A 48 -0.28 -2.87 -0.96
N GLN A 49 -0.52 -1.56 -1.08
CA GLN A 49 0.54 -0.56 -0.94
C GLN A 49 1.12 -0.49 0.47
N GLU A 50 0.29 -0.60 1.51
CA GLU A 50 0.77 -0.47 2.89
C GLU A 50 1.35 -1.78 3.43
N GLU A 51 0.75 -2.93 3.07
CA GLU A 51 1.26 -4.24 3.50
C GLU A 51 2.56 -4.63 2.82
N GLY A 52 2.83 -4.10 1.62
CA GLY A 52 3.99 -4.51 0.84
C GLY A 52 3.88 -5.94 0.33
N ILE A 53 2.66 -6.38 0.02
CA ILE A 53 2.33 -7.72 -0.47
C ILE A 53 1.72 -7.60 -1.87
N ILE A 54 2.11 -8.53 -2.74
CA ILE A 54 1.55 -8.70 -4.07
C ILE A 54 0.78 -10.00 -4.13
N TYR A 55 -0.43 -9.91 -4.66
CA TYR A 55 -1.33 -11.02 -4.94
C TYR A 55 -1.44 -11.23 -6.45
N ILE A 56 -1.69 -12.48 -6.85
CA ILE A 56 -2.21 -12.81 -8.16
C ILE A 56 -3.70 -13.05 -8.01
N MET A 57 -4.49 -12.35 -8.82
CA MET A 57 -5.91 -12.62 -9.01
C MET A 57 -6.11 -13.34 -10.34
N TYR A 58 -6.62 -14.56 -10.27
CA TYR A 58 -6.97 -15.36 -11.45
C TYR A 58 -8.36 -15.02 -11.97
N GLY A 59 -8.67 -15.45 -13.20
CA GLY A 59 -9.93 -15.13 -13.87
C GLY A 59 -11.18 -15.75 -13.23
N ASP A 60 -11.00 -16.74 -12.36
CA ASP A 60 -12.05 -17.33 -11.51
C ASP A 60 -12.26 -16.56 -10.20
N GLY A 61 -11.48 -15.50 -9.97
CA GLY A 61 -11.54 -14.68 -8.76
C GLY A 61 -10.75 -15.26 -7.58
N GLU A 62 -9.95 -16.32 -7.77
CA GLU A 62 -9.03 -16.79 -6.73
C GLU A 62 -7.87 -15.80 -6.54
N TRP A 63 -7.55 -15.50 -5.28
CA TRP A 63 -6.42 -14.65 -4.89
C TRP A 63 -5.34 -15.50 -4.23
N VAL A 64 -4.13 -15.45 -4.78
CA VAL A 64 -2.98 -16.16 -4.24
C VAL A 64 -1.88 -15.16 -3.91
N ARG A 65 -1.32 -15.25 -2.71
CA ARG A 65 -0.16 -14.46 -2.32
C ARG A 65 1.03 -14.83 -3.19
N PHE A 66 1.61 -13.85 -3.88
CA PHE A 66 2.65 -14.06 -4.87
C PHE A 66 4.04 -13.68 -4.36
N ALA A 67 4.18 -12.51 -3.74
CA ALA A 67 5.44 -12.04 -3.17
C ALA A 67 5.19 -11.02 -2.05
N ASP A 68 6.18 -10.82 -1.17
CA ASP A 68 6.10 -9.93 -0.02
C ASP A 68 7.46 -9.28 0.29
N GLY A 69 7.51 -8.50 1.38
CA GLY A 69 8.75 -7.93 1.90
C GLY A 69 9.16 -6.61 1.24
N PHE A 70 8.25 -5.97 0.50
CA PHE A 70 8.54 -4.75 -0.25
C PHE A 70 8.41 -3.47 0.59
N GLY A 71 7.84 -3.53 1.80
CA GLY A 71 7.45 -2.32 2.53
C GLY A 71 6.39 -1.52 1.76
N ARG A 72 6.38 -0.19 1.87
CA ARG A 72 5.37 0.62 1.19
C ARG A 72 5.58 0.61 -0.33
N ILE A 73 4.62 0.10 -1.09
CA ILE A 73 4.68 0.02 -2.55
C ILE A 73 4.06 1.27 -3.17
N SER A 74 4.80 1.95 -4.05
CA SER A 74 4.32 3.12 -4.79
C SER A 74 4.11 2.87 -6.28
N GLY A 75 4.66 1.77 -6.82
CA GLY A 75 4.54 1.45 -8.24
C GLY A 75 4.57 -0.05 -8.52
N LEU A 76 3.78 -0.46 -9.53
CA LEU A 76 3.65 -1.84 -9.98
C LEU A 76 3.52 -1.87 -11.50
N CYS A 77 4.34 -2.65 -12.19
CA CYS A 77 4.25 -2.79 -13.65
C CYS A 77 4.73 -4.16 -14.12
N THR A 78 4.06 -4.73 -15.12
CA THR A 78 4.45 -5.98 -15.76
C THR A 78 5.39 -5.71 -16.93
N ALA A 79 6.38 -6.58 -17.09
CA ALA A 79 7.32 -6.56 -18.21
C ALA A 79 6.92 -7.58 -19.29
N PRO A 80 7.43 -7.43 -20.54
CA PRO A 80 7.10 -8.33 -21.66
C PRO A 80 7.44 -9.81 -21.42
N ASP A 81 8.42 -10.08 -20.56
CA ASP A 81 8.85 -11.41 -20.13
C ASP A 81 7.98 -12.02 -19.01
N ASN A 82 6.87 -11.35 -18.66
CA ASN A 82 5.94 -11.67 -17.58
C ASN A 82 6.53 -11.51 -16.15
N SER A 83 7.68 -10.86 -16.00
CA SER A 83 8.14 -10.43 -14.68
C SER A 83 7.37 -9.19 -14.20
N VAL A 84 7.34 -8.98 -12.90
CA VAL A 84 6.66 -7.84 -12.28
C VAL A 84 7.71 -6.96 -11.62
N TYR A 85 7.73 -5.69 -11.99
CA TYR A 85 8.54 -4.67 -11.35
C TYR A 85 7.74 -3.98 -10.25
N VAL A 86 8.40 -3.81 -9.11
CA VAL A 86 7.80 -3.28 -7.88
C VAL A 86 8.67 -2.15 -7.38
N LEU A 87 8.08 -0.98 -7.27
CA LEU A 87 8.75 0.18 -6.69
C LEU A 87 8.38 0.27 -5.21
N SER A 88 9.38 0.15 -4.35
CA SER A 88 9.26 0.38 -2.92
C SER A 88 9.63 1.83 -2.59
N GLU A 89 8.67 2.57 -2.07
CA GLU A 89 8.87 3.93 -1.57
C GLU A 89 9.61 3.93 -0.23
N SER A 90 9.25 3.04 0.68
CA SER A 90 9.88 3.02 2.01
C SER A 90 11.32 2.52 1.98
N GLN A 91 11.67 1.64 1.03
CA GLN A 91 13.02 1.11 0.90
C GLN A 91 13.85 1.82 -0.17
N LEU A 92 13.25 2.70 -0.98
CA LEU A 92 13.88 3.37 -2.12
C LEU A 92 14.57 2.37 -3.07
N ARG A 93 13.86 1.32 -3.44
CA ARG A 93 14.39 0.22 -4.26
C ARG A 93 13.40 -0.20 -5.34
N LEU A 94 13.96 -0.58 -6.48
CA LEU A 94 13.24 -1.30 -7.53
C LEU A 94 13.51 -2.79 -7.38
N PHE A 95 12.45 -3.57 -7.27
CA PHE A 95 12.49 -5.02 -7.28
C PHE A 95 11.92 -5.56 -8.59
N ARG A 96 12.42 -6.73 -9.00
CA ARG A 96 11.84 -7.55 -10.05
C ARG A 96 11.45 -8.88 -9.45
N VAL A 97 10.21 -9.26 -9.66
CA VAL A 97 9.64 -10.54 -9.26
C VAL A 97 9.49 -11.38 -10.52
N ALA A 98 10.25 -12.46 -10.61
CA ALA A 98 10.13 -13.40 -11.72
C ALA A 98 8.80 -14.17 -11.64
N VAL A 99 8.38 -14.81 -12.74
CA VAL A 99 7.12 -15.56 -12.84
C VAL A 99 6.98 -16.65 -11.75
N ASN A 100 8.10 -17.20 -11.29
CA ASN A 100 8.14 -18.19 -10.21
C ASN A 100 8.08 -17.59 -8.79
N GLY A 101 7.81 -16.29 -8.66
CA GLY A 101 7.79 -15.57 -7.38
C GLY A 101 9.16 -15.18 -6.84
N LYS A 102 10.27 -15.51 -7.53
CA LYS A 102 11.61 -15.14 -7.06
C LYS A 102 11.80 -13.62 -7.13
N VAL A 103 12.00 -13.01 -5.97
CA VAL A 103 12.27 -11.58 -5.82
C VAL A 103 13.76 -11.30 -5.98
N GLN A 104 14.10 -10.27 -6.76
CA GLN A 104 15.46 -9.76 -6.91
C GLN A 104 15.45 -8.23 -6.83
N MET A 105 16.40 -7.65 -6.10
CA MET A 105 16.62 -6.20 -6.12
C MET A 105 17.39 -5.85 -7.39
N VAL A 106 16.83 -4.95 -8.19
CA VAL A 106 17.40 -4.53 -9.47
C VAL A 106 18.26 -3.28 -9.27
N ARG A 107 17.74 -2.32 -8.51
CA ARG A 107 18.39 -1.02 -8.34
C ARG A 107 18.00 -0.37 -7.02
N LYS A 108 18.96 0.32 -6.41
CA LYS A 108 18.73 1.31 -5.34
C LYS A 108 18.49 2.69 -5.96
N LEU A 109 17.53 3.43 -5.42
CA LEU A 109 17.15 4.76 -5.86
C LEU A 109 17.59 5.79 -4.83
N GLU A 110 17.92 7.00 -5.29
CA GLU A 110 18.26 8.13 -4.42
C GLU A 110 17.01 8.87 -3.92
N SER A 111 15.90 8.74 -4.63
CA SER A 111 14.59 9.32 -4.28
C SER A 111 13.46 8.41 -4.77
N SER A 112 12.25 8.58 -4.21
CA SER A 112 11.07 7.82 -4.62
C SER A 112 10.43 8.48 -5.85
N PRO A 113 10.47 7.83 -7.03
CA PRO A 113 9.69 8.29 -8.18
C PRO A 113 8.21 8.09 -7.91
N GLN A 114 7.38 8.84 -8.62
CA GLN A 114 5.94 8.81 -8.43
C GLN A 114 5.29 7.60 -9.10
N ALA A 115 5.82 7.18 -10.24
CA ALA A 115 5.34 6.02 -10.97
C ALA A 115 6.47 5.34 -11.76
N ILE A 116 6.22 4.10 -12.17
CA ILE A 116 7.08 3.34 -13.07
C ILE A 116 6.26 2.81 -14.24
N PHE A 117 6.89 2.64 -15.40
CA PHE A 117 6.36 1.84 -16.48
C PHE A 117 7.49 1.10 -17.19
N VAL A 118 7.18 -0.03 -17.81
CA VAL A 118 8.14 -0.83 -18.58
C VAL A 118 7.80 -0.70 -20.06
N ASP A 119 8.80 -0.35 -20.86
CA ASP A 119 8.64 -0.25 -22.31
C ASP A 119 8.61 -1.64 -22.97
N ARG A 120 8.24 -1.70 -24.25
CA ARG A 120 8.21 -2.93 -25.06
C ARG A 120 9.56 -3.63 -25.13
N ASP A 121 10.64 -2.86 -25.04
CA ASP A 121 12.02 -3.39 -25.04
C ASP A 121 12.44 -3.91 -23.66
N GLY A 122 11.58 -3.79 -22.63
CA GLY A 122 11.88 -4.19 -21.25
C GLY A 122 12.56 -3.10 -20.42
N GLU A 123 12.80 -1.91 -21.00
CA GLU A 123 13.39 -0.77 -20.30
C GLU A 123 12.43 -0.24 -19.22
N VAL A 124 12.93 -0.07 -17.99
CA VAL A 124 12.12 0.51 -16.90
C VAL A 124 12.28 2.02 -16.90
N LYS A 125 11.17 2.74 -16.99
CA LYS A 125 11.11 4.19 -16.96
C LYS A 125 10.45 4.67 -15.68
N PHE A 126 11.04 5.71 -15.09
CA PHE A 126 10.59 6.32 -13.85
C PHE A 126 9.98 7.68 -14.15
N VAL A 127 8.81 7.94 -13.59
CA VAL A 127 8.13 9.24 -13.69
C VAL A 127 8.32 9.97 -12.37
N GLN A 128 9.02 11.10 -12.42
CA GLN A 128 9.22 11.97 -11.27
C GLN A 128 8.04 12.93 -11.11
N ARG A 129 7.87 13.47 -9.91
CA ARG A 129 6.77 14.40 -9.58
C ARG A 129 6.80 15.71 -10.39
N ASN A 130 7.97 16.10 -10.88
CA ASN A 130 8.15 17.25 -11.77
C ASN A 130 7.85 16.93 -13.26
N GLY A 131 7.39 15.72 -13.56
CA GLY A 131 7.09 15.26 -14.92
C GLY A 131 8.29 14.73 -15.70
N VAL A 132 9.50 14.74 -15.13
CA VAL A 132 10.69 14.20 -15.78
C VAL A 132 10.60 12.67 -15.83
N VAL A 133 10.85 12.11 -17.01
CA VAL A 133 10.91 10.67 -17.23
C VAL A 133 12.38 10.26 -17.43
N THR A 134 12.88 9.35 -16.59
CA THR A 134 14.23 8.79 -16.73
C THR A 134 14.19 7.30 -16.94
N GLY A 135 15.00 6.77 -17.86
CA GLY A 135 15.07 5.35 -18.18
C GLY A 135 16.29 4.65 -17.58
N ILE A 136 16.21 3.32 -17.48
CA ILE A 136 17.35 2.46 -17.18
C ILE A 136 17.40 1.32 -18.20
N ASN A 137 18.54 1.21 -18.90
CA ASN A 137 18.90 0.04 -19.68
C ASN A 137 19.45 -1.06 -18.77
#